data_AF-A0A2U8I922-F1
#
_entry.id   AF-A0A2U8I922-F1
#
_cell.length_a   1.000
_cell.length_b   1.000
_cell.length_c   1.000
_cell.angle_alpha   90.00
_cell.angle_beta   90.00
_cell.angle_gamma   90.00
#
_symmetry.space_group_name_H-M   'P 1'
#
loop_
_entity.id
_entity.type
_entity.pdbx_description
1 polymer ?
#
loop_
_entity_poly.entity_id
_entity_poly.type
_entity_poly.pdbx_seq_one_letter_code
_entity_poly.pdbx_strand_id
1 'polypeptide(L)'
;MKNYLPLIDEQGEVRELTEKDFALMLPAEEVLPLSLLKTLRIRGRQKAPTKTKITIRLSPEVVEQFRATGKHWQSRMDAAMKNWLIDHSPSDLRL
;
A
#
# COMPACT_ATOMS: atom_id res chain seq x y z
N MET A 1 -16.76 -38.06 -9.81
CA MET A 1 -15.89 -36.96 -10.30
C MET A 1 -16.82 -35.91 -10.88
N LYS A 2 -16.63 -34.60 -10.58
CA LYS A 2 -17.46 -33.56 -11.17
C LYS A 2 -17.21 -33.56 -12.69
N ASN A 3 -18.26 -33.72 -13.49
CA ASN A 3 -18.16 -33.77 -14.94
C ASN A 3 -17.93 -32.35 -15.48
N TYR A 4 -16.67 -31.98 -15.63
CA TYR A 4 -16.29 -30.73 -16.29
C TYR A 4 -16.30 -30.96 -17.80
N LEU A 5 -16.91 -30.04 -18.54
CA LEU A 5 -16.64 -29.95 -19.98
C LEU A 5 -15.16 -29.60 -20.14
N PRO A 6 -14.40 -30.36 -20.95
CA PRO A 6 -13.00 -30.05 -21.19
C PRO A 6 -12.87 -28.62 -21.73
N LEU A 7 -11.83 -27.93 -21.27
CA LEU A 7 -11.54 -26.56 -21.70
C LEU A 7 -10.84 -26.51 -23.06
N ILE A 8 -10.22 -27.63 -23.44
CA ILE A 8 -9.44 -27.80 -24.67
C ILE A 8 -10.18 -28.84 -25.53
N ASP A 9 -10.36 -28.53 -26.81
CA ASP A 9 -10.95 -29.46 -27.77
C ASP A 9 -9.91 -30.44 -28.37
N GLU A 10 -10.35 -31.36 -29.23
CA GLU A 10 -9.48 -32.35 -29.89
C GLU A 10 -8.44 -31.71 -30.82
N GLN A 11 -8.65 -30.46 -31.22
CA GLN A 11 -7.73 -29.68 -32.06
C GLN A 11 -6.71 -28.89 -31.21
N GLY A 12 -6.85 -28.91 -29.89
CA GLY A 12 -5.98 -28.20 -28.96
C GLY A 12 -6.38 -26.75 -28.71
N GLU A 13 -7.54 -26.31 -29.21
CA GLU A 13 -8.03 -24.95 -29.03
C GLU A 13 -8.76 -24.81 -27.69
N VAL A 14 -8.51 -23.68 -27.01
CA VAL A 14 -9.14 -23.38 -25.73
C VAL A 14 -10.49 -22.70 -25.98
N ARG A 15 -11.59 -23.34 -25.54
CA ARG A 15 -12.93 -22.75 -25.66
C ARG A 15 -13.08 -21.51 -24.77
N GLU A 16 -14.03 -20.65 -25.13
CA GLU A 16 -14.38 -19.51 -24.29
C GLU A 16 -14.93 -19.93 -22.92
N LEU A 17 -14.58 -19.14 -21.89
CA LEU A 17 -15.13 -19.27 -20.55
C LEU A 17 -16.56 -18.75 -20.51
N THR A 18 -17.46 -19.58 -20.00
CA THR A 18 -18.87 -19.27 -19.82
C THR A 18 -19.19 -18.93 -18.38
N GLU A 19 -20.38 -18.39 -18.11
CA GLU A 19 -20.86 -18.12 -16.74
C GLU A 19 -20.84 -19.37 -15.85
N LYS A 20 -21.08 -20.55 -16.43
CA LYS A 20 -21.01 -21.83 -15.70
C LYS A 20 -19.61 -22.13 -15.21
N ASP A 21 -18.58 -21.72 -15.93
CA ASP A 21 -17.19 -21.90 -15.53
C ASP A 21 -16.84 -20.98 -14.36
N PHE A 22 -17.31 -19.72 -14.40
CA PHE A 22 -17.13 -18.76 -13.30
C PHE A 22 -17.83 -19.21 -12.02
N ALA A 23 -19.05 -19.77 -12.11
CA ALA A 23 -19.78 -20.29 -10.96
C ALA A 23 -19.07 -21.46 -10.25
N LEU A 24 -18.11 -22.10 -10.92
CA LEU A 24 -17.34 -23.22 -10.39
C LEU A 24 -15.96 -22.81 -9.85
N MET A 25 -15.56 -21.53 -10.00
CA MET A 25 -14.28 -21.05 -9.47
C MET A 25 -14.27 -21.11 -7.94
N LEU A 26 -13.16 -21.60 -7.39
CA LEU A 26 -12.94 -21.71 -5.95
C LEU A 26 -11.84 -20.74 -5.50
N PRO A 27 -11.85 -20.31 -4.23
CA PRO A 27 -10.76 -19.52 -3.67
C PRO A 27 -9.42 -20.22 -3.88
N ALA A 28 -8.38 -19.45 -4.22
CA ALA A 28 -7.03 -19.98 -4.44
C ALA A 28 -6.51 -20.79 -3.24
N GLU A 29 -6.94 -20.45 -2.03
CA GLU A 29 -6.60 -21.13 -0.78
C GLU A 29 -7.12 -22.57 -0.71
N GLU A 30 -8.24 -22.87 -1.40
CA GLU A 30 -8.85 -24.21 -1.41
C GLU A 30 -8.28 -25.11 -2.51
N VAL A 31 -7.75 -24.53 -3.58
CA VAL A 31 -7.31 -25.28 -4.78
C VAL A 31 -5.81 -25.32 -5.01
N LEU A 32 -5.04 -24.34 -4.50
CA LEU A 32 -3.61 -24.28 -4.73
C LEU A 32 -2.81 -25.07 -3.67
N PRO A 33 -1.68 -25.69 -4.04
CA PRO A 33 -0.77 -26.30 -3.09
C PRO A 33 -0.23 -25.29 -2.06
N LEU A 34 -0.05 -25.72 -0.81
CA LEU A 34 0.46 -24.89 0.29
C LEU A 34 1.82 -24.23 -0.01
N SER A 35 2.68 -24.87 -0.79
CA SER A 35 3.98 -24.32 -1.21
C SER A 35 3.83 -23.07 -2.08
N LEU A 36 2.83 -23.05 -2.97
CA LEU A 36 2.56 -21.93 -3.85
C LEU A 36 1.88 -20.79 -3.09
N LEU A 37 0.92 -21.10 -2.21
CA LEU A 37 0.25 -20.11 -1.36
C LEU A 37 1.24 -19.32 -0.49
N LYS A 38 2.26 -19.98 0.07
CA LYS A 38 3.33 -19.30 0.84
C LYS A 38 4.15 -18.31 0.02
N THR A 39 4.25 -18.53 -1.29
CA THR A 39 5.02 -17.69 -2.22
C THR A 39 4.20 -16.48 -2.68
N LEU A 40 2.87 -16.63 -2.74
CA LEU A 40 1.90 -15.56 -3.03
C LEU A 40 1.77 -14.59 -1.85
N ARG A 41 2.86 -13.88 -1.53
CA ARG A 41 2.86 -12.79 -0.54
C ARG A 41 2.10 -11.60 -1.09
N ILE A 42 0.81 -11.50 -0.74
CA ILE A 42 0.03 -10.28 -0.97
C ILE A 42 0.64 -9.19 -0.09
N ARG A 43 1.15 -8.12 -0.71
CA ARG A 43 1.59 -6.93 0.03
C ARG A 43 0.37 -6.35 0.73
N GLY A 44 0.29 -6.52 2.04
CA GLY A 44 -0.84 -6.02 2.83
C GLY A 44 -0.97 -4.50 2.73
N ARG A 45 -2.17 -3.99 3.05
CA ARG A 45 -2.40 -2.55 3.24
C ARG A 45 -1.34 -1.98 4.18
N GLN A 46 -0.89 -0.75 3.89
CA GLN A 46 0.13 -0.07 4.69
C GLN A 46 -0.36 0.05 6.14
N LYS A 47 0.27 -0.72 7.05
CA LYS A 47 -0.16 -0.87 8.46
C LYS A 47 0.10 0.37 9.32
N ALA A 48 0.95 1.31 8.87
CA ALA A 48 1.29 2.51 9.61
C ALA A 48 0.36 3.67 9.24
N PRO A 49 -0.03 4.54 10.19
CA PRO A 49 -0.83 5.72 9.90
C PRO A 49 -0.11 6.59 8.87
N THR A 50 -0.82 6.94 7.81
CA THR A 50 -0.33 7.81 6.75
C THR A 50 -0.15 9.23 7.28
N LYS A 51 0.97 9.86 6.94
CA LYS A 51 1.18 11.29 7.22
C LYS A 51 0.05 12.11 6.60
N THR A 52 -0.53 13.03 7.35
CA THR A 52 -1.56 13.94 6.84
C THR A 52 -0.91 15.02 5.97
N LYS A 53 -1.33 15.12 4.71
CA LYS A 53 -0.90 16.21 3.82
C LYS A 53 -1.70 17.47 4.18
N ILE A 54 -1.01 18.49 4.70
CA ILE A 54 -1.58 19.81 4.99
C ILE A 54 -0.85 20.88 4.19
N THR A 55 -1.55 21.98 3.88
CA THR A 55 -0.98 23.16 3.23
C THR A 55 -0.86 24.26 4.27
N ILE A 56 0.38 24.63 4.63
CA ILE A 56 0.69 25.71 5.58
C ILE A 56 1.68 26.70 4.94
N ARG A 57 1.68 27.95 5.41
CA ARG A 57 2.68 28.96 5.04
C ARG A 57 3.71 29.06 6.17
N LEU A 58 4.98 29.02 5.81
CA LEU A 58 6.12 29.13 6.73
C LEU A 58 7.00 30.30 6.29
N SER A 59 7.76 30.88 7.23
CA SER A 59 8.75 31.92 6.92
C SER A 59 9.77 31.40 5.90
N PRO A 60 10.21 32.22 4.92
CA PRO A 60 11.16 31.81 3.88
C PRO A 60 12.46 31.23 4.46
N GLU A 61 13.00 31.87 5.50
CA GLU A 61 14.23 31.45 6.17
C GLU A 61 14.18 30.01 6.70
N VAL A 62 13.04 29.60 7.28
CA VAL A 62 12.84 28.24 7.81
C VAL A 62 12.86 27.25 6.66
N VAL A 63 12.13 27.55 5.58
CA VAL A 63 12.03 26.67 4.41
C VAL A 63 13.38 26.52 3.71
N GLU A 64 14.13 27.60 3.57
CA GLU A 64 15.45 27.59 2.93
C GLU A 64 16.47 26.78 3.73
N GLN A 65 16.51 26.95 5.05
CA GLN A 65 17.40 26.16 5.92
C GLN A 65 17.13 24.66 5.80
N PHE A 66 15.86 24.24 5.83
CA PHE A 66 15.53 22.83 5.65
C PHE A 66 15.86 22.37 4.22
N ARG A 67 15.52 23.12 3.18
CA ARG A 67 15.83 22.75 1.78
C ARG A 67 17.33 22.55 1.54
N ALA A 68 18.18 23.37 2.17
CA ALA A 68 19.63 23.24 2.10
C ALA A 68 20.15 21.89 2.61
N THR A 69 19.40 21.18 3.47
CA THR A 69 19.75 19.83 3.94
C THR A 69 19.60 18.74 2.88
N GLY A 70 19.07 19.08 1.69
CA GLY A 70 19.00 18.21 0.52
C GLY A 70 17.85 17.20 0.57
N LYS A 71 18.12 15.97 0.12
CA LYS A 71 17.10 14.93 0.02
C LYS A 71 16.47 14.66 1.39
N HIS A 72 15.14 14.53 1.41
CA HIS A 72 14.33 14.30 2.61
C HIS A 72 14.20 15.50 3.57
N TRP A 73 14.47 16.73 3.13
CA TRP A 73 14.27 17.93 3.97
C TRP A 73 12.89 18.01 4.63
N GLN A 74 11.82 17.61 3.93
CA GLN A 74 10.47 17.56 4.50
C GLN A 74 10.34 16.57 5.66
N SER A 75 11.04 15.42 5.58
CA SER A 75 11.06 14.45 6.66
C SER A 75 11.91 14.93 7.85
N ARG A 76 12.97 15.69 7.59
CA ARG A 76 13.77 16.35 8.64
C ARG A 76 12.96 17.43 9.35
N MET A 77 12.16 18.21 8.60
CA MET A 77 11.24 19.19 9.16
C MET A 77 10.16 18.53 10.04
N ASP A 78 9.57 17.42 9.59
CA ASP A 78 8.65 16.60 10.40
C ASP A 78 9.31 16.08 11.69
N ALA A 79 10.56 15.60 11.61
CA ALA A 79 11.32 15.17 12.78
C ALA A 79 11.62 16.32 13.74
N ALA A 80 11.97 17.51 13.23
CA ALA A 80 12.20 18.70 14.05
C ALA A 80 10.93 19.13 14.80
N MET A 81 9.78 19.13 14.13
CA MET A 81 8.50 19.44 14.78
C MET A 81 8.15 18.42 15.87
N LYS A 82 8.39 17.12 15.63
CA LYS A 82 8.20 16.09 16.66
C LYS A 82 9.13 16.29 17.85
N ASN A 83 10.39 16.62 17.60
CA ASN A 83 11.35 16.87 18.67
C ASN A 83 10.94 18.09 19.50
N TRP A 84 10.51 19.16 18.84
CA TRP A 84 10.01 20.36 19.51
C TRP A 84 8.83 20.06 20.44
N LEU A 85 7.91 19.18 20.02
CA LEU A 85 6.75 18.74 20.82
C LEU A 85 7.11 17.86 22.03
N ILE A 86 8.34 17.33 22.14
CA ILE A 86 8.78 16.61 23.34
C ILE A 86 9.02 17.60 24.48
N ASP A 87 9.65 18.72 24.15
CA ASP A 87 10.12 19.70 25.13
C ASP A 87 9.16 20.88 25.31
N HIS A 88 8.20 21.07 24.39
CA HIS A 88 7.32 22.24 24.36
C HIS A 88 5.87 21.86 24.09
N SER A 89 4.93 22.59 24.70
CA SER A 89 3.52 22.52 24.33
C SER A 89 3.16 23.65 23.36
N PRO A 90 2.43 23.38 22.27
CA PRO A 90 1.88 24.42 21.39
C PRO A 90 1.03 25.47 22.12
N SER A 91 0.43 25.12 23.26
CA SER A 91 -0.35 26.04 24.09
C SER A 91 0.47 27.16 24.71
N ASP A 92 1.79 26.96 24.84
CA ASP A 92 2.66 27.86 25.58
C ASP A 92 3.20 28.98 24.67
N LEU A 93 3.00 28.84 23.36
CA LEU A 93 3.32 29.86 22.37
C LEU A 93 2.35 31.03 22.51
N ARG A 94 2.86 32.16 23.00
CA ARG A 94 2.18 33.46 22.88
C ARG A 94 2.60 34.08 21.54
N LEU A 95 1.65 34.16 20.63
CA LEU A 95 1.79 34.78 19.31
C LEU A 95 1.44 36.27 19.37
#